data_AF-A0A6M0F5N4-F1
#
_entry.id   AF-A0A6M0F5N4-F1
#
_cell.length_a   1.000
_cell.length_b   1.000
_cell.length_c   1.000
_cell.angle_alpha   90.00
_cell.angle_beta   90.00
_cell.angle_gamma   90.00
#
_symmetry.space_group_name_H-M   'P 1'
#
loop_
_entity.id
_entity.type
_entity.pdbx_description
1 polymer ?
#
loop_
_entity_poly.entity_id
_entity_poly.type
_entity_poly.pdbx_seq_one_letter_code
_entity_poly.pdbx_strand_id
1 'polypeptide(L)'
;METTFHRNRHSEDIRTLGTQIQTLLGDIPITIQCVLKEGRLVVLGQHTVHQTLNSGSVLVRLERSIQALNIRFAQQVRIYLRVAGQKQPYAHHRFILTPPPPPRIQKPSPIDEQPWIVGDEELSHLVDQLTAFSRDTALSTQASPSPQRADEGEPLQAPESQS
;
A
#
# COMPACT_ATOMS: atom_id res chain seq x y z
N MET A 1 5.20 -19.02 -24.76
CA MET A 1 4.88 -17.83 -23.95
C MET A 1 3.42 -17.97 -23.52
N GLU A 2 3.18 -18.62 -22.39
CA GLU A 2 1.85 -18.93 -21.87
C GLU A 2 1.59 -18.13 -20.60
N THR A 3 0.62 -17.22 -20.65
CA THR A 3 0.12 -16.51 -19.46
C THR A 3 -1.40 -16.42 -19.52
N THR A 4 -2.11 -17.55 -19.38
CA THR A 4 -3.59 -17.55 -19.49
C THR A 4 -4.34 -18.33 -18.42
N PHE A 5 -3.71 -18.75 -17.31
CA PHE A 5 -4.36 -19.65 -16.34
C PHE A 5 -4.85 -19.03 -15.02
N HIS A 6 -4.74 -17.72 -14.77
CA HIS A 6 -5.22 -17.10 -13.52
C HIS A 6 -6.58 -16.39 -13.62
N ARG A 7 -7.27 -16.44 -14.77
CA ARG A 7 -8.46 -15.60 -15.03
C ARG A 7 -9.78 -16.13 -14.46
N ASN A 8 -9.89 -17.43 -14.17
CA ASN A 8 -11.20 -18.09 -13.95
C ASN A 8 -11.65 -18.26 -12.50
N ARG A 9 -10.76 -18.16 -11.50
CA ARG A 9 -11.19 -18.32 -10.09
C ARG A 9 -11.93 -17.09 -9.56
N HIS A 10 -11.40 -15.90 -9.85
CA HIS A 10 -11.92 -14.66 -9.27
C HIS A 10 -13.28 -14.23 -9.82
N SER A 11 -13.74 -14.75 -10.96
CA SER A 11 -15.00 -14.30 -11.57
C SER A 11 -16.22 -14.60 -10.70
N GLU A 12 -16.24 -15.73 -9.99
CA GLU A 12 -17.34 -16.08 -9.10
C GLU A 12 -17.31 -15.24 -7.81
N ASP A 13 -16.12 -15.05 -7.23
CA ASP A 13 -15.90 -14.15 -6.10
C ASP A 13 -16.37 -12.72 -6.42
N ILE A 14 -16.01 -12.20 -7.59
CA ILE A 14 -16.36 -10.84 -8.03
C ILE A 14 -17.88 -10.69 -8.22
N ARG A 15 -18.53 -11.70 -8.82
CA ARG A 15 -20.00 -11.70 -8.99
C ARG A 15 -20.70 -11.74 -7.62
N THR A 16 -20.23 -12.61 -6.73
CA THR A 16 -20.73 -12.72 -5.36
C THR A 16 -20.56 -11.41 -4.60
N LEU A 17 -19.40 -10.77 -4.75
CA LEU A 17 -19.10 -9.47 -4.17
C LEU A 17 -20.08 -8.38 -4.67
N GLY A 18 -20.36 -8.35 -5.97
CA GLY A 18 -21.34 -7.43 -6.54
C GLY A 18 -22.72 -7.56 -5.88
N THR A 19 -23.18 -8.80 -5.70
CA THR A 19 -24.45 -9.09 -4.99
C THR A 19 -24.39 -8.69 -3.51
N GLN A 20 -23.28 -8.96 -2.81
CA GLN A 20 -23.13 -8.56 -1.41
C GLN A 20 -23.17 -7.04 -1.24
N ILE A 21 -22.43 -6.30 -2.09
CA ILE A 21 -22.44 -4.83 -2.07
C ILE A 21 -23.86 -4.31 -2.38
N GLN A 22 -24.55 -4.89 -3.36
CA GLN A 22 -25.94 -4.55 -3.68
C GLN A 22 -26.87 -4.72 -2.48
N THR A 23 -26.76 -5.84 -1.76
CA THR A 23 -27.55 -6.12 -0.55
C THR A 23 -27.24 -5.13 0.58
N LEU A 24 -25.96 -4.75 0.76
CA LEU A 24 -25.56 -3.77 1.78
C LEU A 24 -26.07 -2.34 1.49
N LEU A 25 -26.25 -2.02 0.21
CA LEU A 25 -26.80 -0.73 -0.22
C LEU A 25 -28.32 -0.67 -0.03
N GLY A 26 -29.01 -1.81 -0.21
CA GLY A 26 -30.41 -2.07 0.15
C GLY A 26 -31.41 -1.07 -0.45
N ASP A 27 -31.55 0.05 0.24
CA ASP A 27 -32.48 1.14 -0.08
C ASP A 27 -32.03 2.00 -1.26
N ILE A 28 -30.74 1.99 -1.61
CA ILE A 28 -30.23 2.81 -2.71
C ILE A 28 -30.57 2.14 -4.05
N PRO A 29 -31.36 2.79 -4.92
CA PRO A 29 -31.82 2.21 -6.19
C PRO A 29 -30.75 2.22 -7.29
N ILE A 30 -29.58 1.67 -6.98
CA ILE A 30 -28.43 1.57 -7.86
C ILE A 30 -28.17 0.10 -8.21
N THR A 31 -27.80 -0.18 -9.45
CA THR A 31 -27.29 -1.49 -9.88
C THR A 31 -25.78 -1.52 -9.77
N ILE A 32 -25.25 -2.51 -9.06
CA ILE A 32 -23.80 -2.69 -8.87
C ILE A 32 -23.27 -3.75 -9.83
N GLN A 33 -22.15 -3.43 -10.50
CA GLN A 33 -21.35 -4.37 -11.27
C GLN A 33 -19.90 -4.30 -10.82
N CYS A 34 -19.27 -5.45 -10.66
CA CYS A 34 -17.89 -5.55 -10.23
C CYS A 34 -17.07 -6.25 -11.32
N VAL A 35 -15.82 -5.80 -11.52
CA VAL A 35 -14.86 -6.44 -12.40
C VAL A 35 -13.45 -6.27 -11.85
N LEU A 36 -12.60 -7.27 -12.03
CA LEU A 36 -11.17 -7.18 -11.70
C LEU A 36 -10.40 -6.82 -12.96
N LYS A 37 -9.68 -5.70 -12.93
CA LYS A 37 -8.89 -5.21 -14.05
C LYS A 37 -7.48 -4.87 -13.57
N GLU A 38 -6.47 -5.50 -14.15
CA GLU A 38 -5.05 -5.25 -13.82
C GLU A 38 -4.75 -5.40 -12.31
N GLY A 39 -5.38 -6.38 -11.64
CA GLY A 39 -5.25 -6.60 -10.19
C GLY A 39 -5.98 -5.58 -9.31
N ARG A 40 -6.82 -4.72 -9.90
CA ARG A 40 -7.64 -3.72 -9.20
C ARG A 40 -9.12 -4.07 -9.30
N LEU A 41 -9.84 -3.96 -8.18
CA LEU A 41 -11.29 -4.11 -8.18
C LEU A 41 -11.93 -2.82 -8.70
N VAL A 42 -12.70 -2.95 -9.77
CA VAL A 42 -13.50 -1.86 -10.34
C VAL A 42 -14.96 -2.13 -10.02
N VAL A 43 -15.59 -1.18 -9.35
CA VAL A 43 -17.01 -1.22 -8.97
C VAL A 43 -17.73 -0.13 -9.75
N LEU A 44 -18.73 -0.53 -10.52
CA LEU A 44 -19.55 0.35 -11.32
C LEU A 44 -20.96 0.38 -10.72
N GLY A 45 -21.35 1.55 -10.24
CA GLY A 45 -22.72 1.83 -9.84
C GLY A 45 -23.49 2.52 -10.96
N GLN A 46 -24.63 1.95 -11.34
CA GLN A 46 -25.51 2.50 -12.36
C GLN A 46 -26.88 2.83 -11.78
N HIS A 47 -27.39 4.03 -12.02
CA HIS A 47 -28.76 4.39 -11.66
C HIS A 47 -29.52 4.99 -12.85
N THR A 48 -30.84 5.03 -12.76
CA THR A 48 -31.67 5.62 -13.82
C THR A 48 -31.67 7.15 -13.72
N VAL A 49 -31.96 7.83 -14.83
CA VAL A 49 -31.95 9.30 -14.92
C VAL A 49 -32.98 9.97 -14.00
N HIS A 50 -34.04 9.24 -13.62
CA HIS A 50 -35.11 9.74 -12.76
C HIS A 50 -34.73 9.80 -11.27
N GLN A 51 -33.54 9.32 -10.89
CA GLN A 51 -33.08 9.30 -9.51
C GLN A 51 -31.93 10.28 -9.31
N THR A 52 -32.17 11.28 -8.46
CA THR A 52 -31.14 12.17 -7.95
C THR A 52 -30.40 11.49 -6.79
N LEU A 53 -29.31 10.80 -7.10
CA LEU A 53 -28.41 10.25 -6.08
C LEU A 53 -27.38 11.29 -5.67
N ASN A 54 -27.19 11.48 -4.35
CA ASN A 54 -26.05 12.23 -3.85
C ASN A 54 -24.80 11.37 -4.01
N SER A 55 -23.98 11.71 -5.00
CA SER A 55 -22.77 10.96 -5.36
C SER A 55 -21.82 10.81 -4.18
N GLY A 56 -21.60 11.86 -3.39
CA GLY A 56 -20.73 11.83 -2.21
C GLY A 56 -21.21 10.80 -1.18
N SER A 57 -22.48 10.86 -0.81
CA SER A 57 -23.07 9.92 0.16
C SER A 57 -23.03 8.47 -0.34
N VAL A 58 -23.31 8.24 -1.62
CA VAL A 58 -23.27 6.91 -2.23
C VAL A 58 -21.85 6.36 -2.28
N LEU A 59 -20.86 7.17 -2.66
CA LEU A 59 -19.45 6.77 -2.71
C LEU A 59 -18.91 6.40 -1.32
N VAL A 60 -19.23 7.19 -0.29
CA VAL A 60 -18.84 6.89 1.10
C VAL A 60 -19.47 5.59 1.58
N ARG A 61 -20.74 5.35 1.26
CA ARG A 61 -21.43 4.12 1.66
C ARG A 61 -20.85 2.91 0.92
N LEU A 62 -20.60 3.03 -0.39
CA LEU A 62 -19.92 2.01 -1.19
C LEU A 62 -18.54 1.68 -0.62
N GLU A 63 -17.72 2.68 -0.32
CA GLU A 63 -16.41 2.48 0.27
C GLU A 63 -16.51 1.69 1.58
N ARG A 64 -17.38 2.11 2.51
CA ARG A 64 -17.56 1.42 3.79
C ARG A 64 -18.02 -0.02 3.62
N SER A 65 -18.99 -0.25 2.73
CA SER A 65 -19.47 -1.59 2.41
C SER A 65 -18.35 -2.46 1.86
N ILE A 66 -17.54 -1.94 0.94
CA ILE A 66 -16.43 -2.69 0.34
C ILE A 66 -15.32 -2.98 1.36
N GLN A 67 -15.00 -2.03 2.24
CA GLN A 67 -14.03 -2.24 3.32
C GLN A 67 -14.49 -3.33 4.31
N ALA A 68 -15.79 -3.41 4.59
CA ALA A 68 -16.35 -4.42 5.50
C ALA A 68 -16.24 -5.86 4.95
N LEU A 69 -16.14 -6.05 3.62
CA LEU A 69 -16.13 -7.36 2.98
C LEU A 69 -14.76 -8.06 2.97
N ASN A 70 -13.73 -7.46 3.59
CA ASN A 70 -12.39 -8.02 3.79
C ASN A 70 -11.80 -8.74 2.55
N ILE A 71 -11.85 -8.04 1.41
CA ILE A 71 -11.45 -8.56 0.10
C ILE A 71 -9.94 -8.81 0.07
N ARG A 72 -9.54 -10.04 -0.29
CA ARG A 72 -8.12 -10.45 -0.29
C ARG A 72 -7.46 -10.51 -1.67
N PHE A 73 -8.26 -10.51 -2.74
CA PHE A 73 -7.75 -10.68 -4.12
C PHE A 73 -7.45 -9.35 -4.84
N ALA A 74 -7.74 -8.21 -4.21
CA ALA A 74 -7.43 -6.89 -4.73
C ALA A 74 -6.97 -5.99 -3.58
N GLN A 75 -5.96 -5.15 -3.83
CA GLN A 75 -5.55 -4.10 -2.88
C GLN A 75 -6.14 -2.74 -3.23
N GLN A 76 -6.33 -2.46 -4.52
CA GLN A 76 -6.83 -1.16 -4.97
C GLN A 76 -8.26 -1.29 -5.47
N VAL A 77 -9.10 -0.36 -5.07
CA VAL A 77 -10.50 -0.27 -5.48
C VAL A 77 -10.73 1.04 -6.21
N ARG A 78 -11.48 0.96 -7.31
CA ARG A 78 -12.01 2.13 -8.03
C ARG A 78 -13.51 2.01 -8.17
N ILE A 79 -14.23 2.99 -7.66
CA ILE A 79 -15.67 3.12 -7.79
C ILE A 79 -15.95 4.13 -8.90
N TYR A 80 -16.90 3.81 -9.77
CA TYR A 80 -17.44 4.71 -10.79
C TYR A 80 -18.96 4.74 -10.66
N LEU A 81 -19.55 5.94 -10.68
CA LEU A 81 -20.99 6.13 -10.75
C LEU A 81 -21.36 6.71 -12.11
N ARG A 82 -22.38 6.13 -12.74
CA ARG A 82 -22.92 6.62 -14.01
C ARG A 82 -24.44 6.51 -14.06
N VAL A 83 -25.04 7.31 -14.93
CA VAL A 83 -26.44 7.17 -15.31
C VAL A 83 -26.55 6.05 -16.36
N ALA A 84 -27.57 5.20 -16.26
CA ALA A 84 -27.87 4.18 -17.26
C ALA A 84 -28.03 4.84 -18.65
N GLY A 85 -27.41 4.25 -19.67
CA GLY A 85 -27.36 4.80 -21.02
C GLY A 85 -26.22 5.81 -21.27
N GLN A 86 -25.60 6.35 -20.21
CA GLN A 86 -24.41 7.19 -20.37
C GLN A 86 -23.14 6.34 -20.37
N LYS A 87 -22.21 6.64 -21.28
CA LYS A 87 -20.91 5.94 -21.36
C LYS A 87 -19.94 6.43 -20.28
N GLN A 88 -19.96 7.72 -19.98
CA GLN A 88 -19.02 8.33 -19.04
C GLN A 88 -19.57 8.30 -17.61
N PRO A 89 -18.72 7.97 -16.62
CA PRO A 89 -19.07 8.17 -15.23
C PRO A 89 -19.07 9.66 -14.88
N TYR A 90 -20.02 10.08 -14.05
CA TYR A 90 -20.09 11.47 -13.57
C TYR A 90 -19.39 11.64 -12.21
N ALA A 91 -19.18 10.55 -11.47
CA ALA A 91 -18.44 10.56 -10.22
C ALA A 91 -17.58 9.31 -10.09
N HIS A 92 -16.45 9.44 -9.39
CA HIS A 92 -15.54 8.33 -9.15
C HIS A 92 -14.85 8.49 -7.80
N HIS A 93 -14.41 7.37 -7.24
CA HIS A 93 -13.64 7.35 -6.00
C HIS A 93 -12.60 6.24 -6.05
N ARG A 94 -11.45 6.48 -5.42
CA ARG A 94 -10.34 5.51 -5.36
C ARG A 94 -9.86 5.40 -3.93
N PHE A 95 -9.68 4.17 -3.47
CA PHE A 95 -9.09 3.89 -2.18
C PHE A 95 -8.31 2.56 -2.22
N ILE A 96 -7.55 2.32 -1.16
CA ILE A 96 -6.79 1.09 -0.95
C ILE A 96 -7.49 0.33 0.17
N LEU A 97 -7.69 -0.97 -0.03
CA LEU A 97 -8.17 -1.86 1.01
C LEU A 97 -7.09 -2.01 2.06
N THR A 98 -7.41 -1.67 3.31
CA THR A 98 -6.50 -1.87 4.42
C THR A 98 -6.24 -3.37 4.56
N PRO A 99 -5.00 -3.85 4.35
CA PRO A 99 -4.69 -5.23 4.65
C PRO A 99 -4.92 -5.46 6.15
N PRO A 100 -5.27 -6.71 6.57
CA PRO A 100 -5.30 -7.02 7.99
C PRO A 100 -3.94 -6.62 8.61
N PRO A 101 -3.92 -5.99 9.79
CA PRO A 101 -2.66 -5.62 10.42
C PRO A 101 -1.80 -6.88 10.52
N PRO A 102 -0.49 -6.79 10.24
CA PRO A 102 0.39 -7.92 10.46
C PRO A 102 0.21 -8.41 11.90
N PRO A 103 0.30 -9.74 12.15
CA PRO A 103 0.23 -10.26 13.52
C PRO A 103 1.23 -9.45 14.34
N ARG A 104 0.73 -8.78 15.40
CA ARG A 104 1.60 -8.08 16.33
C ARG A 104 2.49 -9.15 16.94
N ILE A 105 3.72 -9.28 16.45
CA ILE A 105 4.80 -9.81 17.26
C ILE A 105 4.84 -8.82 18.41
N GLN A 106 4.29 -9.24 19.56
CA GLN A 106 4.40 -8.46 20.78
C GLN A 106 5.90 -8.27 20.95
N LYS A 107 6.36 -7.05 20.73
CA LYS A 107 7.64 -6.60 21.27
C LYS A 107 7.51 -6.94 22.76
N PRO A 108 8.35 -7.82 23.34
CA PRO A 108 8.27 -8.06 24.77
C PRO A 108 8.31 -6.70 25.42
N SER A 109 7.31 -6.42 26.24
CA SER A 109 7.14 -5.14 26.93
C SER A 109 8.49 -4.73 27.55
N PRO A 110 8.85 -3.44 27.54
CA PRO A 110 9.95 -2.97 28.36
C PRO A 110 9.58 -3.31 29.80
N ILE A 111 10.26 -4.32 30.35
CA ILE A 111 10.31 -4.56 31.78
C ILE A 111 10.95 -3.31 32.34
N ASP A 112 10.17 -2.62 33.17
CA ASP A 112 10.54 -1.63 34.16
C ASP A 112 12.06 -1.57 34.37
N GLU A 113 12.68 -0.48 33.90
CA GLU A 113 14.01 -0.11 34.39
C GLU A 113 13.90 0.16 35.89
N GLN A 114 14.42 -0.74 36.72
CA GLN A 114 15.18 -0.31 37.88
C GLN A 114 16.54 -1.02 37.96
N PRO A 115 17.58 -0.27 38.39
CA PRO A 115 18.97 -0.56 38.10
C PRO A 115 19.54 -1.47 39.18
N TRP A 116 19.91 -2.70 38.83
CA TRP A 116 20.91 -3.42 39.61
C TRP A 116 22.26 -3.13 38.98
N ILE A 117 22.97 -2.23 39.66
CA ILE A 117 24.39 -1.97 39.57
C ILE A 117 25.11 -3.31 39.48
N VAL A 118 25.63 -3.64 38.29
CA VAL A 118 26.62 -4.72 38.20
C VAL A 118 27.91 -4.12 38.73
N GLY A 119 28.31 -4.56 39.93
CA GLY A 119 29.59 -4.19 40.51
C GLY A 119 30.71 -4.49 39.51
N ASP A 120 31.65 -3.55 39.43
CA ASP A 120 32.79 -3.47 38.50
C ASP A 120 33.77 -4.68 38.52
N GLU A 121 33.46 -5.76 39.24
CA GLU A 121 34.38 -6.86 39.53
C GLU A 121 34.26 -8.06 38.55
N GLU A 122 33.13 -8.22 37.85
CA GLU A 122 32.91 -9.33 36.89
C GLU A 122 33.40 -9.04 35.47
N LEU A 123 33.65 -7.77 35.12
CA LEU A 123 34.12 -7.41 33.77
C LEU A 123 35.63 -7.65 33.56
N SER A 124 36.43 -7.69 34.64
CA SER A 124 37.88 -7.94 34.53
C SER A 124 38.20 -9.40 34.15
N HIS A 125 37.37 -10.37 34.57
CA HIS A 125 37.62 -11.78 34.28
C HIS A 125 37.29 -12.18 32.84
N LEU A 126 36.40 -11.45 32.16
CA LEU A 126 36.02 -11.73 30.77
C LEU A 126 37.01 -11.16 29.76
N VAL A 127 37.68 -10.04 30.08
CA VAL A 127 38.65 -9.41 29.18
C VAL A 127 39.95 -10.22 29.09
N ASP A 128 40.41 -10.83 30.19
CA ASP A 128 41.62 -11.66 30.21
C ASP A 128 41.47 -12.92 29.33
N GLN A 129 40.26 -13.49 29.30
CA GLN A 129 39.93 -14.69 28.53
C GLN A 129 39.87 -14.43 27.01
N LEU A 130 39.65 -13.19 26.57
CA LEU A 130 39.58 -12.80 25.15
C LEU A 130 40.94 -12.43 24.55
N THR A 131 41.90 -12.00 25.37
CA THR A 131 43.26 -11.65 24.91
C THR A 131 44.14 -12.85 24.53
N ALA A 132 43.75 -14.09 24.87
CA ALA A 132 44.51 -15.29 24.52
C ALA A 132 44.32 -15.75 23.06
N PHE A 133 43.31 -15.25 22.33
CA PHE A 133 42.87 -15.84 21.06
C PHE A 133 43.25 -15.10 19.78
N SER A 134 44.03 -14.01 19.85
CA SER A 134 44.37 -13.22 18.66
C SER A 134 45.85 -12.93 18.58
N ARG A 135 46.62 -13.99 18.35
CA ARG A 135 48.01 -13.90 17.91
C ARG A 135 48.24 -14.90 16.79
N ASP A 136 47.76 -14.56 15.61
CA ASP A 136 48.54 -14.56 14.36
C ASP A 136 47.60 -14.18 13.21
N THR A 137 47.90 -13.09 12.51
CA THR A 137 47.92 -13.02 11.03
C THR A 137 48.16 -11.56 10.66
N ALA A 138 49.36 -11.33 10.15
CA ALA A 138 49.91 -10.04 9.80
C ALA A 138 49.47 -9.51 8.41
N LEU A 139 49.60 -8.19 8.26
CA LEU A 139 50.05 -7.43 7.08
C LEU A 139 49.24 -7.45 5.76
N SER A 140 48.67 -6.28 5.42
CA SER A 140 48.99 -5.47 4.21
C SER A 140 47.94 -4.35 4.08
N THR A 141 48.25 -3.09 4.39
CA THR A 141 48.90 -2.07 3.51
C THR A 141 48.21 -1.95 2.15
N GLN A 142 47.46 -0.86 1.87
CA GLN A 142 48.02 0.40 1.34
C GLN A 142 46.92 1.42 0.91
N ALA A 143 47.23 2.71 1.18
CA ALA A 143 46.92 3.95 0.45
C ALA A 143 45.49 4.58 0.43
N SER A 144 45.40 5.71 1.14
CA SER A 144 44.60 6.95 0.90
C SER A 144 44.89 7.63 -0.46
N PRO A 145 44.40 8.86 -0.80
CA PRO A 145 43.35 9.74 -0.21
C PRO A 145 42.35 10.39 -1.23
N SER A 146 41.32 11.06 -0.68
CA SER A 146 40.46 12.24 -1.02
C SER A 146 40.74 13.13 -2.28
N PRO A 147 40.09 14.30 -2.56
CA PRO A 147 38.88 14.97 -2.01
C PRO A 147 37.96 15.65 -3.10
N GLN A 148 36.92 16.35 -2.60
CA GLN A 148 36.01 17.34 -3.21
C GLN A 148 36.52 18.21 -4.39
N ARG A 149 35.62 18.56 -5.32
CA ARG A 149 35.73 19.81 -6.11
C ARG A 149 34.36 20.46 -6.32
N ALA A 150 34.29 21.72 -5.92
CA ALA A 150 33.20 22.66 -6.19
C ALA A 150 33.29 23.22 -7.63
N ASP A 151 32.22 23.91 -8.01
CA ASP A 151 32.25 25.19 -8.74
C ASP A 151 31.79 25.20 -10.22
N GLU A 152 31.07 26.30 -10.52
CA GLU A 152 30.76 26.90 -11.84
C GLU A 152 29.73 26.17 -12.73
N GLY A 153 28.74 26.76 -13.38
CA GLY A 153 28.37 28.15 -13.68
C GLY A 153 27.23 28.12 -14.72
N GLU A 154 26.40 29.16 -14.74
CA GLU A 154 25.36 29.57 -15.71
C GLU A 154 25.82 29.42 -17.21
N PRO A 155 24.99 29.41 -18.30
CA PRO A 155 23.87 30.34 -18.45
C PRO A 155 22.64 30.04 -19.36
N LEU A 156 21.72 31.00 -19.24
CA LEU A 156 20.59 31.45 -20.09
C LEU A 156 20.61 31.04 -21.57
N GLN A 157 19.43 30.67 -22.09
CA GLN A 157 19.09 30.90 -23.50
C GLN A 157 17.59 31.24 -23.68
N ALA A 158 17.36 32.31 -24.45
CA ALA A 158 16.12 33.05 -24.67
C ALA A 158 15.19 32.41 -25.74
N PRO A 159 13.94 32.88 -25.91
CA PRO A 159 12.95 32.28 -26.81
C PRO A 159 13.07 32.79 -28.26
N GLU A 160 13.08 31.87 -29.23
CA GLU A 160 12.98 32.21 -30.65
C GLU A 160 11.51 32.42 -31.05
N SER A 161 11.28 33.56 -31.71
CA SER A 161 10.03 33.96 -32.35
C SER A 161 10.20 34.00 -33.86
N GLN A 162 9.11 33.67 -34.56
CA GLN A 162 8.73 34.04 -35.93
C GLN A 162 9.38 33.34 -37.12
N SER A 163 8.51 32.75 -37.94
CA SER A 163 8.30 33.21 -39.32
C SER A 163 6.81 33.11 -39.66
#